data_AF-A0A382LJG3-F1
#
_entry.id   AF-A0A382LJG3-F1
#
_cell.length_a   1.000
_cell.length_b   1.000
_cell.length_c   1.000
_cell.angle_alpha   90.00
_cell.angle_beta   90.00
_cell.angle_gamma   90.00
#
_symmetry.space_group_name_H-M   'P 1'
#
loop_
_entity.id
_entity.type
_entity.pdbx_description
1 polymer ?
#
loop_
_entity_poly.entity_id
_entity_poly.type
_entity_poly.pdbx_seq_one_letter_code
_entity_poly.pdbx_strand_id
1 'polypeptide(L)'
;KSQGIHYGAYYGLGGSETSAATDPAILDVARAVNLDGTLESNFSFTRQGQLDYLLASGKLAIDLGTSYVFMDGGSPNLSNPSFDSETLSNFNTYLGDTYTSAELSTLGISEVTSFNYGQHLRDAGYTDSDSIYNSPPSDDLYKAWLKHMRKVERTFFTQWTSQLREYGSENYDRTIYLGANRSTGARQWANIDLFDYGIAETFLDALGWPYRNLVPVYKTIDNFDKRFWSWNFPSNTNFESGDANTLGFGMPLAADEAEKLFFAETFSAGALVQNGINWVDFHRNDKRIDSIRSFLQFPARNSSLFNLNAYGQFAILLSEIGEVEDVGATNPSFNGASYLLSDLQWTYDVLFAAHPDRREGSDLLTLAKLQKYDAVVLPNSRYLSDSQIEMLTAYANAGGTL
;
A
#
# COMPACT_ATOMS: atom_id res chain seq x y z
N LYS A 1 0.21 3.04 -34.58
CA LYS A 1 1.52 3.42 -34.01
C LYS A 1 1.26 4.51 -32.98
N SER A 2 1.41 4.21 -31.68
CA SER A 2 1.30 5.22 -30.61
C SER A 2 2.33 6.34 -30.88
N GLN A 3 1.97 7.58 -30.58
CA GLN A 3 2.81 8.77 -30.85
C GLN A 3 4.02 8.89 -29.89
N GLY A 4 4.65 7.76 -29.53
CA GLY A 4 5.77 7.75 -28.57
C GLY A 4 5.37 8.01 -27.12
N ILE A 5 4.08 8.00 -26.79
CA ILE A 5 3.61 8.03 -25.39
C ILE A 5 3.51 6.58 -24.92
N HIS A 6 4.37 6.22 -23.97
CA HIS A 6 4.13 5.07 -23.10
C HIS A 6 3.12 5.51 -22.05
N TYR A 7 1.94 4.89 -22.02
CA TYR A 7 0.95 5.14 -20.99
C TYR A 7 0.90 3.94 -20.03
N GLY A 8 0.44 4.20 -18.81
CA GLY A 8 0.03 3.15 -17.89
C GLY A 8 -1.46 3.26 -17.58
N ALA A 9 -2.08 2.14 -17.21
CA ALA A 9 -3.51 2.05 -16.96
C ALA A 9 -3.79 2.13 -15.46
N TYR A 10 -4.65 3.06 -15.05
CA TYR A 10 -5.05 3.28 -13.66
C TYR A 10 -6.43 2.67 -13.40
N TYR A 11 -6.60 2.07 -12.22
CA TYR A 11 -7.84 1.47 -11.77
C TYR A 11 -8.14 1.86 -10.32
N GLY A 12 -9.35 2.35 -10.07
CA GLY A 12 -9.88 2.57 -8.73
C GLY A 12 -10.18 1.25 -8.02
N LEU A 13 -9.68 1.07 -6.80
CA LEU A 13 -10.10 -0.04 -5.95
C LEU A 13 -11.39 0.33 -5.21
N GLY A 14 -12.50 -0.31 -5.58
CA GLY A 14 -13.79 -0.05 -4.95
C GLY A 14 -14.70 0.92 -5.71
N GLY A 15 -14.27 1.39 -6.89
CA GLY A 15 -15.08 2.20 -7.79
C GLY A 15 -14.99 1.70 -9.24
N SER A 16 -15.83 2.28 -10.10
CA SER A 16 -15.74 2.15 -11.54
C SER A 16 -15.88 3.53 -12.17
N GLU A 17 -14.92 3.91 -13.01
CA GLU A 17 -14.93 5.18 -13.75
C GLU A 17 -15.51 5.01 -15.18
N THR A 18 -16.12 3.86 -15.46
CA THR A 18 -16.63 3.50 -16.79
C THR A 18 -18.14 3.30 -16.78
N SER A 19 -18.72 2.92 -17.92
CA SER A 19 -20.13 2.51 -17.99
C SER A 19 -20.47 1.32 -17.08
N ALA A 20 -19.48 0.59 -16.58
CA ALA A 20 -19.71 -0.45 -15.58
C ALA A 20 -20.26 0.09 -14.25
N ALA A 21 -20.08 1.38 -13.95
CA ALA A 21 -20.68 2.04 -12.79
C ALA A 21 -22.22 2.09 -12.84
N THR A 22 -22.81 1.90 -14.03
CA THR A 22 -24.25 1.94 -14.26
C THR A 22 -24.81 0.65 -14.87
N ASP A 23 -23.98 -0.36 -15.13
CA ASP A 23 -24.40 -1.65 -15.70
C ASP A 23 -24.95 -2.58 -14.61
N PRO A 24 -26.26 -2.83 -14.53
CA PRO A 24 -26.87 -3.62 -13.46
C PRO A 24 -26.29 -5.03 -13.33
N ALA A 25 -25.84 -5.64 -14.44
CA ALA A 25 -25.30 -6.99 -14.43
C ALA A 25 -23.92 -7.05 -13.76
N ILE A 26 -23.11 -6.00 -13.88
CA ILE A 26 -21.81 -5.88 -13.20
C ILE A 26 -22.03 -5.48 -11.74
N LEU A 27 -22.94 -4.54 -11.49
CA LEU A 27 -23.17 -3.99 -10.17
C LEU A 27 -23.58 -5.06 -9.15
N ASP A 28 -24.46 -6.00 -9.52
CA ASP A 28 -24.95 -7.07 -8.64
C ASP A 28 -23.84 -8.01 -8.14
N VAL A 29 -22.88 -8.31 -9.02
CA VAL A 29 -21.81 -9.29 -8.75
C VAL A 29 -20.52 -8.66 -8.24
N ALA A 30 -20.41 -7.34 -8.24
CA ALA A 30 -19.16 -6.64 -7.92
C ALA A 30 -19.26 -5.69 -6.71
N ARG A 31 -20.46 -5.18 -6.39
CA ARG A 31 -20.69 -4.33 -5.21
C ARG A 31 -20.67 -5.14 -3.91
N ALA A 32 -20.23 -4.47 -2.84
CA ALA A 32 -20.31 -5.04 -1.51
C ALA A 32 -21.78 -5.22 -1.09
N VAL A 33 -22.05 -6.29 -0.36
CA VAL A 33 -23.31 -6.46 0.37
C VAL A 33 -23.07 -5.98 1.80
N ASN A 34 -23.84 -5.00 2.25
CA ASN A 34 -23.81 -4.48 3.61
C ASN A 34 -24.29 -5.55 4.61
N LEU A 35 -23.94 -5.42 5.89
CA LEU A 35 -24.41 -6.28 6.97
C LEU A 35 -25.95 -6.38 7.03
N ASP A 36 -26.69 -5.32 6.68
CA ASP A 36 -28.16 -5.33 6.63
C ASP A 36 -28.74 -6.03 5.39
N GLY A 37 -27.87 -6.47 4.47
CA GLY A 37 -28.22 -7.15 3.23
C GLY A 37 -28.43 -6.22 2.02
N THR A 38 -28.29 -4.90 2.20
CA THR A 38 -28.39 -3.95 1.08
C THR A 38 -27.12 -3.94 0.22
N LEU A 39 -27.26 -3.60 -1.07
CA LEU A 39 -26.10 -3.44 -1.96
C LEU A 39 -25.50 -2.05 -1.80
N GLU A 40 -24.20 -2.01 -1.52
CA GLU A 40 -23.43 -0.79 -1.41
C GLU A 40 -23.18 -0.12 -2.77
N SER A 41 -22.82 1.16 -2.74
CA SER A 41 -22.40 1.86 -3.96
C SER A 41 -21.01 1.42 -4.45
N ASN A 42 -20.16 1.00 -3.51
CA ASN A 42 -18.76 0.65 -3.74
C ASN A 42 -18.59 -0.81 -4.15
N PHE A 43 -17.60 -1.04 -5.02
CA PHE A 43 -17.15 -2.36 -5.42
C PHE A 43 -16.31 -2.97 -4.29
N SER A 44 -16.21 -4.30 -4.21
CA SER A 44 -15.44 -4.97 -3.15
C SER A 44 -14.49 -6.02 -3.70
N PHE A 45 -13.27 -6.06 -3.16
CA PHE A 45 -12.27 -7.09 -3.49
C PHE A 45 -12.71 -8.51 -3.06
N THR A 46 -13.73 -8.60 -2.21
CA THR A 46 -14.33 -9.88 -1.79
C THR A 46 -15.28 -10.46 -2.83
N ARG A 47 -15.68 -9.68 -3.84
CA ARG A 47 -16.67 -10.05 -4.85
C ARG A 47 -15.97 -10.45 -6.14
N GLN A 48 -16.21 -11.68 -6.61
CA GLN A 48 -15.56 -12.20 -7.83
C GLN A 48 -15.84 -11.31 -9.05
N GLY A 49 -17.02 -10.71 -9.15
CA GLY A 49 -17.35 -9.81 -10.26
C GLY A 49 -16.46 -8.56 -10.33
N GLN A 50 -15.93 -8.08 -9.21
CA GLN A 50 -14.96 -6.98 -9.22
C GLN A 50 -13.61 -7.42 -9.77
N LEU A 51 -13.16 -8.63 -9.41
CA LEU A 51 -11.93 -9.20 -9.97
C LEU A 51 -12.08 -9.40 -11.49
N ASP A 52 -13.19 -9.98 -11.93
CA ASP A 52 -13.47 -10.22 -13.35
C ASP A 52 -13.50 -8.91 -14.16
N TYR A 53 -14.15 -7.87 -13.62
CA TYR A 53 -14.17 -6.54 -14.24
C TYR A 53 -12.77 -5.93 -14.36
N LEU A 54 -11.96 -5.99 -13.31
CA LEU A 54 -10.60 -5.45 -13.31
C LEU A 54 -9.67 -6.24 -14.23
N LEU A 55 -9.84 -7.57 -14.31
CA LEU A 55 -9.10 -8.41 -15.25
C LEU A 55 -9.48 -8.09 -16.70
N ALA A 56 -10.76 -7.99 -17.02
CA ALA A 56 -11.22 -7.64 -18.36
C ALA A 56 -10.69 -6.25 -18.78
N SER A 57 -10.79 -5.27 -17.87
CA SER A 57 -10.32 -3.91 -18.11
C SER A 57 -8.78 -3.84 -18.24
N GLY A 58 -8.05 -4.63 -17.44
CA GLY A 58 -6.60 -4.77 -17.52
C GLY A 58 -6.14 -5.39 -18.84
N LYS A 59 -6.77 -6.49 -19.26
CA LYS A 59 -6.51 -7.17 -20.54
C LYS A 59 -6.75 -6.22 -21.73
N LEU A 60 -7.85 -5.48 -21.71
CA LEU A 60 -8.12 -4.45 -22.72
C LEU A 60 -7.03 -3.38 -22.75
N ALA A 61 -6.55 -2.90 -21.60
CA ALA A 61 -5.47 -1.93 -21.59
C ALA A 61 -4.14 -2.51 -22.13
N ILE A 62 -3.88 -3.80 -21.90
CA ILE A 62 -2.72 -4.51 -22.47
C ILE A 62 -2.87 -4.60 -24.00
N ASP A 63 -4.06 -4.92 -24.51
CA ASP A 63 -4.36 -4.95 -25.95
C ASP A 63 -4.12 -3.58 -26.61
N LEU A 64 -4.45 -2.51 -25.88
CA LEU A 64 -4.22 -1.12 -26.32
C LEU A 64 -2.76 -0.67 -26.21
N GLY A 65 -1.88 -1.47 -25.60
CA GLY A 65 -0.43 -1.28 -25.63
C GLY A 65 0.23 -0.95 -24.29
N THR A 66 -0.47 -0.99 -23.16
CA THR A 66 0.18 -0.70 -21.86
C THR A 66 1.19 -1.78 -21.46
N SER A 67 2.21 -1.37 -20.71
CA SER A 67 3.10 -2.26 -19.94
C SER A 67 3.03 -1.98 -18.43
N TYR A 68 2.35 -0.92 -18.03
CA TYR A 68 2.25 -0.47 -16.63
C TYR A 68 0.78 -0.45 -16.21
N VAL A 69 0.49 -1.05 -15.08
CA VAL A 69 -0.85 -1.14 -14.51
C VAL A 69 -0.79 -0.68 -13.05
N PHE A 70 -1.67 0.23 -12.68
CA PHE A 70 -1.72 0.85 -11.35
C PHE A 70 -3.08 0.62 -10.70
N MET A 71 -3.08 0.19 -9.44
CA MET A 71 -4.27 0.14 -8.60
C MET A 71 -4.26 1.31 -7.61
N ASP A 72 -5.41 1.94 -7.39
CA ASP A 72 -5.58 3.04 -6.42
C ASP A 72 -5.45 2.62 -4.96
N GLY A 73 -5.50 1.32 -4.68
CA GLY A 73 -5.28 0.77 -3.34
C GLY A 73 -4.54 -0.55 -3.39
N GLY A 74 -3.46 -0.66 -2.61
CA GLY A 74 -2.68 -1.90 -2.43
C GLY A 74 -2.93 -2.60 -1.09
N SER A 75 -3.71 -1.99 -0.21
CA SER A 75 -4.07 -2.54 1.10
C SER A 75 -5.45 -2.01 1.55
N PRO A 76 -6.56 -2.52 0.97
CA PRO A 76 -7.90 -2.10 1.35
C PRO A 76 -8.18 -2.24 2.84
N ASN A 77 -9.16 -1.47 3.29
CA ASN A 77 -9.72 -1.66 4.62
C ASN A 77 -10.43 -3.02 4.70
N LEU A 78 -10.21 -3.74 5.80
CA LEU A 78 -10.79 -5.06 6.05
C LEU A 78 -12.00 -5.02 6.99
N SER A 79 -12.33 -3.86 7.58
CA SER A 79 -13.48 -3.72 8.48
C SER A 79 -14.81 -3.48 7.74
N ASN A 80 -14.75 -3.16 6.44
CA ASN A 80 -15.94 -3.05 5.58
C ASN A 80 -15.88 -4.01 4.37
N PRO A 81 -15.80 -5.34 4.59
CA PRO A 81 -15.94 -6.32 3.53
C PRO A 81 -17.41 -6.53 3.16
N SER A 82 -17.66 -7.33 2.12
CA SER A 82 -19.02 -7.77 1.78
C SER A 82 -19.51 -8.87 2.74
N PHE A 83 -20.79 -8.82 3.13
CA PHE A 83 -21.49 -9.83 3.93
C PHE A 83 -22.42 -10.72 3.10
N ASP A 84 -22.08 -10.94 1.84
CA ASP A 84 -22.80 -11.85 0.96
C ASP A 84 -22.59 -13.33 1.35
N SER A 85 -23.45 -14.20 0.83
CA SER A 85 -23.46 -15.62 1.19
C SER A 85 -22.15 -16.35 0.85
N GLU A 86 -21.47 -15.96 -0.23
CA GLU A 86 -20.22 -16.60 -0.64
C GLU A 86 -19.11 -16.23 0.35
N THR A 87 -18.98 -14.94 0.67
CA THR A 87 -17.99 -14.47 1.66
C THR A 87 -18.23 -15.11 3.03
N LEU A 88 -19.48 -15.18 3.49
CA LEU A 88 -19.83 -15.83 4.77
C LEU A 88 -19.55 -17.34 4.75
N SER A 89 -19.85 -18.03 3.64
CA SER A 89 -19.54 -19.46 3.49
C SER A 89 -18.04 -19.72 3.50
N ASN A 90 -17.26 -18.88 2.82
CA ASN A 90 -15.80 -18.98 2.80
C ASN A 90 -15.18 -18.78 4.18
N PHE A 91 -15.80 -17.94 5.03
CA PHE A 91 -15.39 -17.80 6.41
C PHE A 91 -15.67 -19.05 7.25
N ASN A 92 -16.81 -19.72 7.05
CA ASN A 92 -17.09 -20.98 7.71
C ASN A 92 -16.07 -22.06 7.33
N THR A 93 -15.68 -22.13 6.06
CA THR A 93 -14.58 -23.01 5.61
C THR A 93 -13.27 -22.65 6.31
N TYR A 94 -12.89 -21.38 6.33
CA TYR A 94 -11.70 -20.92 7.05
C TYR A 94 -11.72 -21.31 8.53
N LEU A 95 -12.85 -21.14 9.21
CA LEU A 95 -13.00 -21.49 10.62
C LEU A 95 -12.82 -23.00 10.84
N GLY A 96 -13.44 -23.83 10.00
CA GLY A 96 -13.32 -25.30 10.08
C GLY A 96 -11.91 -25.81 9.77
N ASP A 97 -11.16 -25.13 8.90
CA ASP A 97 -9.78 -25.47 8.55
C ASP A 97 -8.77 -25.02 9.62
N THR A 98 -9.10 -23.95 10.35
CA THR A 98 -8.14 -23.28 11.25
C THR A 98 -8.28 -23.71 12.71
N TYR A 99 -9.51 -23.98 13.16
CA TYR A 99 -9.83 -24.21 14.57
C TYR A 99 -10.39 -25.60 14.80
N THR A 100 -10.01 -26.21 15.91
CA THR A 100 -10.65 -27.43 16.41
C THR A 100 -12.08 -27.15 16.88
N SER A 101 -12.91 -28.19 16.97
CA SER A 101 -14.28 -28.05 17.50
C SER A 101 -14.33 -27.49 18.92
N ALA A 102 -13.30 -27.76 19.75
CA ALA A 102 -13.21 -27.21 21.10
C ALA A 102 -12.95 -25.70 21.09
N GLU A 103 -12.03 -25.24 20.24
CA GLU A 103 -11.73 -23.80 20.08
C GLU A 103 -12.92 -23.04 19.48
N LEU A 104 -13.59 -23.62 18.48
CA LEU A 104 -14.82 -23.06 17.92
C LEU A 104 -15.90 -22.91 18.98
N SER A 105 -16.06 -23.89 19.89
CA SER A 105 -16.98 -23.78 21.00
C SER A 105 -16.62 -22.64 21.96
N THR A 106 -15.33 -22.35 22.17
CA THR A 106 -14.88 -21.18 22.96
C THR A 106 -15.20 -19.85 22.25
N LEU A 107 -15.21 -19.84 20.91
CA LEU A 107 -15.66 -18.71 20.10
C LEU A 107 -17.20 -18.60 20.01
N GLY A 108 -17.94 -19.47 20.70
CA GLY A 108 -19.41 -19.48 20.68
C GLY A 108 -20.03 -20.14 19.45
N ILE A 109 -19.26 -20.96 18.72
CA ILE A 109 -19.70 -21.64 17.50
C ILE A 109 -19.86 -23.13 17.78
N SER A 110 -21.12 -23.60 17.81
CA SER A 110 -21.44 -25.03 17.98
C SER A 110 -21.41 -25.81 16.66
N GLU A 111 -21.87 -25.20 15.57
CA GLU A 111 -21.97 -25.85 14.25
C GLU A 111 -21.46 -24.91 13.15
N VAL A 112 -20.20 -25.12 12.74
CA VAL A 112 -19.49 -24.22 11.81
C VAL A 112 -20.15 -24.15 10.43
N THR A 113 -20.73 -25.24 9.93
CA THR A 113 -21.32 -25.28 8.58
C THR A 113 -22.60 -24.44 8.46
N SER A 114 -23.30 -24.21 9.57
CA SER A 114 -24.52 -23.38 9.62
C SER A 114 -24.31 -22.03 10.29
N PHE A 115 -23.07 -21.73 10.72
CA PHE A 115 -22.76 -20.47 11.37
C PHE A 115 -22.97 -19.29 10.41
N ASN A 116 -23.57 -18.20 10.89
CA ASN A 116 -23.76 -16.99 10.11
C ASN A 116 -23.14 -15.81 10.85
N TYR A 117 -21.93 -15.42 10.43
CA TYR A 117 -21.20 -14.34 11.08
C TYR A 117 -21.92 -12.99 10.99
N GLY A 118 -22.60 -12.71 9.87
CA GLY A 118 -23.42 -11.50 9.73
C GLY A 118 -24.57 -11.47 10.75
N GLN A 119 -25.25 -12.59 10.96
CA GLN A 119 -26.30 -12.66 11.99
C GLN A 119 -25.72 -12.52 13.39
N HIS A 120 -24.57 -13.15 13.65
CA HIS A 120 -23.87 -13.03 14.93
C HIS A 120 -23.56 -11.56 15.28
N LEU A 121 -23.09 -10.78 14.31
CA LEU A 121 -22.85 -9.35 14.48
C LEU A 121 -24.17 -8.57 14.73
N ARG A 122 -25.24 -8.87 13.97
CA ARG A 122 -26.55 -8.23 14.19
C ARG A 122 -27.11 -8.52 15.59
N ASP A 123 -26.97 -9.76 16.06
CA ASP A 123 -27.38 -10.16 17.42
C ASP A 123 -26.54 -9.45 18.50
N ALA A 124 -25.29 -9.09 18.19
CA ALA A 124 -24.42 -8.27 19.04
C ALA A 124 -24.71 -6.75 18.96
N GLY A 125 -25.67 -6.32 18.12
CA GLY A 125 -26.14 -4.93 18.05
C GLY A 125 -25.58 -4.11 16.88
N TYR A 126 -24.81 -4.71 15.97
CA TYR A 126 -24.37 -4.03 14.74
C TYR A 126 -25.51 -3.94 13.73
N THR A 127 -25.73 -2.74 13.15
CA THR A 127 -26.86 -2.49 12.24
C THR A 127 -26.49 -2.62 10.78
N ASP A 128 -25.31 -2.15 10.43
CA ASP A 128 -24.77 -2.03 9.08
C ASP A 128 -23.23 -2.09 9.12
N SER A 129 -22.58 -2.11 7.95
CA SER A 129 -21.13 -2.10 7.86
C SER A 129 -20.48 -0.85 8.46
N ASP A 130 -21.17 0.30 8.45
CA ASP A 130 -20.66 1.54 9.06
C ASP A 130 -20.60 1.43 10.58
N SER A 131 -21.54 0.72 11.21
CA SER A 131 -21.53 0.46 12.65
C SER A 131 -20.31 -0.37 13.08
N ILE A 132 -19.87 -1.31 12.23
CA ILE A 132 -18.64 -2.09 12.42
C ILE A 132 -17.42 -1.18 12.18
N TYR A 133 -17.42 -0.39 11.11
CA TYR A 133 -16.30 0.50 10.81
C TYR A 133 -16.03 1.51 11.94
N ASN A 134 -17.10 2.12 12.47
CA ASN A 134 -17.01 3.15 13.49
C ASN A 134 -16.72 2.59 14.89
N SER A 135 -17.15 1.37 15.18
CA SER A 135 -16.95 0.71 16.49
C SER A 135 -16.62 -0.77 16.29
N PRO A 136 -15.43 -1.12 15.77
CA PRO A 136 -15.13 -2.50 15.40
C PRO A 136 -15.19 -3.42 16.64
N PRO A 137 -15.67 -4.68 16.48
CA PRO A 137 -15.54 -5.67 17.53
C PRO A 137 -14.07 -5.89 17.91
N SER A 138 -13.83 -6.42 19.11
CA SER A 138 -12.46 -6.68 19.61
C SER A 138 -12.25 -8.11 20.10
N ASP A 139 -13.27 -8.95 19.99
CA ASP A 139 -13.23 -10.36 20.35
C ASP A 139 -12.37 -11.19 19.38
N ASP A 140 -12.08 -12.42 19.81
CA ASP A 140 -11.21 -13.33 19.05
C ASP A 140 -11.84 -13.82 17.74
N LEU A 141 -13.18 -13.82 17.63
CA LEU A 141 -13.86 -14.19 16.39
C LEU A 141 -13.71 -13.08 15.34
N TYR A 142 -13.78 -11.81 15.73
CA TYR A 142 -13.46 -10.71 14.82
C TYR A 142 -11.99 -10.68 14.41
N LYS A 143 -11.05 -11.04 15.29
CA LYS A 143 -9.65 -11.24 14.90
C LYS A 143 -9.52 -12.36 13.86
N ALA A 144 -10.26 -13.46 14.02
CA ALA A 144 -10.33 -14.54 13.04
C ALA A 144 -10.92 -14.06 11.70
N TRP A 145 -11.98 -13.25 11.73
CA TRP A 145 -12.55 -12.61 10.55
C TRP A 145 -11.54 -11.74 9.81
N LEU A 146 -10.80 -10.87 10.52
CA LEU A 146 -9.76 -10.04 9.92
C LEU A 146 -8.60 -10.86 9.34
N LYS A 147 -8.27 -12.01 9.92
CA LYS A 147 -7.27 -12.95 9.37
C LYS A 147 -7.80 -13.60 8.07
N HIS A 148 -9.06 -14.00 8.05
CA HIS A 148 -9.70 -14.51 6.84
C HIS A 148 -9.74 -13.46 5.73
N MET A 149 -10.18 -12.23 6.03
CA MET A 149 -10.25 -11.14 5.06
C MET A 149 -8.88 -10.78 4.46
N ARG A 150 -7.79 -10.87 5.25
CA ARG A 150 -6.41 -10.75 4.72
C ARG A 150 -6.09 -11.83 3.68
N LYS A 151 -6.53 -13.07 3.89
CA LYS A 151 -6.33 -14.16 2.92
C LYS A 151 -7.12 -13.92 1.64
N VAL A 152 -8.35 -13.40 1.76
CA VAL A 152 -9.18 -13.03 0.60
C VAL A 152 -8.54 -11.89 -0.19
N GLU A 153 -8.13 -10.81 0.48
CA GLU A 153 -7.38 -9.68 -0.10
C GLU A 153 -6.13 -10.16 -0.87
N ARG A 154 -5.30 -10.98 -0.20
CA ARG A 154 -4.08 -11.54 -0.78
C ARG A 154 -4.37 -12.36 -2.04
N THR A 155 -5.41 -13.20 -1.99
CA THR A 155 -5.83 -14.05 -3.11
C THR A 155 -6.27 -13.20 -4.31
N PHE A 156 -7.08 -12.17 -4.06
CA PHE A 156 -7.53 -11.23 -5.07
C PHE A 156 -6.35 -10.58 -5.80
N PHE A 157 -5.38 -10.00 -5.07
CA PHE A 157 -4.22 -9.36 -5.70
C PHE A 157 -3.30 -10.36 -6.39
N THR A 158 -3.16 -11.58 -5.84
CA THR A 158 -2.39 -12.65 -6.48
C THR A 158 -2.98 -13.01 -7.83
N GLN A 159 -4.29 -13.26 -7.89
CA GLN A 159 -5.01 -13.58 -9.12
C GLN A 159 -4.99 -12.43 -10.12
N TRP A 160 -5.22 -11.20 -9.65
CA TRP A 160 -5.19 -10.01 -10.50
C TRP A 160 -3.81 -9.81 -11.15
N THR A 161 -2.74 -9.85 -10.35
CA THR A 161 -1.38 -9.64 -10.86
C THR A 161 -0.91 -10.79 -11.75
N SER A 162 -1.14 -12.05 -11.37
CA SER A 162 -0.65 -13.20 -12.14
C SER A 162 -1.32 -13.31 -13.50
N GLN A 163 -2.65 -13.16 -13.57
CA GLN A 163 -3.39 -13.31 -14.82
C GLN A 163 -3.11 -12.17 -15.82
N LEU A 164 -2.86 -10.94 -15.34
CA LEU A 164 -2.46 -9.85 -16.23
C LEU A 164 -1.05 -10.05 -16.79
N ARG A 165 -0.11 -10.56 -15.97
CA ARG A 165 1.24 -10.92 -16.44
C ARG A 165 1.19 -12.05 -17.46
N GLU A 166 0.45 -13.11 -17.17
CA GLU A 166 0.24 -14.24 -18.08
C GLU A 166 -0.35 -13.77 -19.40
N TYR A 167 -1.42 -12.97 -19.36
CA TYR A 167 -2.06 -12.46 -20.57
C TYR A 167 -1.10 -11.62 -21.43
N GLY A 168 -0.32 -10.71 -20.82
CA GLY A 168 0.67 -9.90 -21.55
C GLY A 168 1.80 -10.74 -22.15
N SER A 169 2.26 -11.75 -21.44
CA SER A 169 3.26 -12.71 -21.91
C SER A 169 2.75 -13.53 -23.09
N GLU A 170 1.58 -14.17 -22.96
CA GLU A 170 1.04 -15.11 -23.95
C GLU A 170 0.61 -14.44 -25.26
N ASN A 171 0.04 -13.22 -25.19
CA ASN A 171 -0.53 -12.56 -26.35
C ASN A 171 0.44 -11.59 -27.04
N TYR A 172 1.44 -11.08 -26.32
CA TYR A 172 2.30 -10.00 -26.81
C TYR A 172 3.79 -10.15 -26.52
N ASP A 173 4.24 -11.21 -25.83
CA ASP A 173 5.62 -11.36 -25.34
C ASP A 173 6.07 -10.10 -24.56
N ARG A 174 5.16 -9.56 -23.74
CA ARG A 174 5.33 -8.28 -23.04
C ARG A 174 5.32 -8.48 -21.54
N THR A 175 6.37 -8.00 -20.89
CA THR A 175 6.41 -7.86 -19.43
C THR A 175 5.40 -6.81 -18.97
N ILE A 176 4.52 -7.20 -18.05
CA ILE A 176 3.56 -6.31 -17.40
C ILE A 176 4.03 -6.00 -15.99
N TYR A 177 4.21 -4.71 -15.71
CA TYR A 177 4.59 -4.18 -14.40
C TYR A 177 3.34 -3.68 -13.67
N LEU A 178 3.16 -4.14 -12.44
CA LEU A 178 2.01 -3.80 -11.62
C LEU A 178 2.46 -3.05 -10.36
N GLY A 179 1.76 -1.97 -10.06
CA GLY A 179 1.91 -1.22 -8.82
C GLY A 179 0.54 -0.95 -8.19
N ALA A 180 0.56 -0.65 -6.90
CA ALA A 180 -0.64 -0.22 -6.18
C ALA A 180 -0.29 0.90 -5.20
N ASN A 181 -1.16 1.90 -5.16
CA ASN A 181 -1.07 3.06 -4.29
C ASN A 181 -1.27 2.64 -2.82
N ARG A 182 -0.61 3.36 -1.93
CA ARG A 182 -0.59 3.13 -0.49
C ARG A 182 -0.37 4.47 0.21
N SER A 183 -0.79 4.56 1.46
CA SER A 183 -0.59 5.72 2.32
C SER A 183 0.63 5.55 3.23
N THR A 184 0.75 6.40 4.26
CA THR A 184 1.81 6.36 5.27
C THR A 184 1.40 5.60 6.55
N GLY A 185 0.23 4.96 6.54
CA GLY A 185 -0.36 4.31 7.72
C GLY A 185 0.09 2.86 7.96
N ALA A 186 -0.61 2.18 8.86
CA ALA A 186 -0.43 0.74 9.07
C ALA A 186 -0.91 -0.08 7.86
N ARG A 187 -0.41 -1.31 7.72
CA ARG A 187 -0.76 -2.32 6.68
C ARG A 187 -0.36 -2.00 5.23
N GLN A 188 0.29 -0.88 4.98
CA GLN A 188 0.67 -0.44 3.62
C GLN A 188 1.65 -1.40 2.93
N TRP A 189 2.27 -2.28 3.70
CA TRP A 189 3.22 -3.31 3.26
C TRP A 189 2.59 -4.70 3.05
N ALA A 190 1.28 -4.87 3.24
CA ALA A 190 0.66 -6.20 3.25
C ALA A 190 0.81 -6.96 1.91
N ASN A 191 0.72 -6.24 0.78
CA ASN A 191 0.77 -6.83 -0.56
C ASN A 191 1.95 -6.32 -1.41
N ILE A 192 2.91 -5.58 -0.82
CA ILE A 192 3.99 -4.94 -1.60
C ILE A 192 4.81 -5.95 -2.41
N ASP A 193 4.96 -7.16 -1.91
CA ASP A 193 5.68 -8.27 -2.55
C ASP A 193 5.02 -8.77 -3.85
N LEU A 194 3.70 -8.60 -4.01
CA LEU A 194 2.96 -8.97 -5.23
C LEU A 194 3.17 -7.99 -6.40
N PHE A 195 3.64 -6.78 -6.10
CA PHE A 195 3.81 -5.68 -7.04
C PHE A 195 5.28 -5.50 -7.45
N ASP A 196 5.52 -4.92 -8.62
CA ASP A 196 6.87 -4.69 -9.16
C ASP A 196 7.52 -3.42 -8.59
N TYR A 197 6.70 -2.47 -8.14
CA TYR A 197 7.13 -1.21 -7.56
C TYR A 197 6.12 -0.69 -6.53
N GLY A 198 6.61 0.16 -5.65
CA GLY A 198 5.81 0.93 -4.71
C GLY A 198 5.24 2.20 -5.36
N ILE A 199 3.99 2.52 -5.03
CA ILE A 199 3.37 3.81 -5.30
C ILE A 199 2.84 4.32 -3.98
N ALA A 200 2.95 5.61 -3.66
CA ALA A 200 2.27 6.15 -2.49
C ALA A 200 1.77 7.56 -2.75
N GLU A 201 0.64 7.85 -2.16
CA GLU A 201 -0.07 9.12 -2.21
C GLU A 201 -0.47 9.51 -0.78
N THR A 202 -0.21 10.77 -0.47
CA THR A 202 -0.65 11.45 0.73
C THR A 202 -0.82 12.94 0.40
N PHE A 203 -1.58 13.62 1.24
CA PHE A 203 -1.59 15.07 1.24
C PHE A 203 -0.30 15.59 1.90
N LEU A 204 0.52 16.35 1.17
CA LEU A 204 1.80 16.89 1.66
C LEU A 204 1.58 17.86 2.85
N ASP A 205 0.40 18.48 2.94
CA ASP A 205 -0.17 19.21 4.08
C ASP A 205 -0.12 18.38 5.34
N ALA A 206 -0.77 17.23 5.24
CA ALA A 206 -1.12 16.41 6.36
C ALA A 206 0.14 15.71 6.86
N LEU A 207 1.04 15.41 5.92
CA LEU A 207 2.39 14.99 6.23
C LEU A 207 3.16 16.07 6.99
N GLY A 208 3.04 17.35 6.61
CA GLY A 208 3.82 18.47 7.14
C GLY A 208 5.10 18.74 6.35
N TRP A 209 5.08 18.48 5.04
CA TRP A 209 6.20 18.73 4.14
C TRP A 209 6.53 20.24 4.08
N PRO A 210 7.82 20.65 4.08
CA PRO A 210 9.03 19.83 3.88
C PRO A 210 9.66 19.32 5.17
N TYR A 211 9.16 19.72 6.34
CA TYR A 211 9.74 19.34 7.63
C TYR A 211 9.51 17.86 7.97
N ARG A 212 8.47 17.27 7.38
CA ARG A 212 8.19 15.83 7.40
C ARG A 212 8.07 15.39 5.95
N ASN A 213 8.95 14.51 5.52
CA ASN A 213 9.04 14.11 4.13
C ASN A 213 8.81 12.61 3.94
N LEU A 214 8.88 12.15 2.70
CA LEU A 214 8.56 10.76 2.34
C LEU A 214 9.78 9.84 2.32
N VAL A 215 10.96 10.32 2.75
CA VAL A 215 12.17 9.51 2.85
C VAL A 215 11.97 8.20 3.65
N PRO A 216 11.25 8.19 4.80
CA PRO A 216 10.99 6.93 5.52
C PRO A 216 10.22 5.92 4.67
N VAL A 217 9.25 6.37 3.87
CA VAL A 217 8.47 5.52 2.95
C VAL A 217 9.35 4.98 1.83
N TYR A 218 10.15 5.85 1.21
CA TYR A 218 11.04 5.47 0.10
C TYR A 218 12.04 4.40 0.53
N LYS A 219 12.69 4.59 1.68
CA LYS A 219 13.66 3.63 2.22
C LYS A 219 13.01 2.33 2.68
N THR A 220 11.79 2.38 3.20
CA THR A 220 11.04 1.16 3.56
C THR A 220 10.76 0.32 2.33
N ILE A 221 10.37 0.94 1.20
CA ILE A 221 10.07 0.24 -0.06
C ILE A 221 11.34 -0.36 -0.68
N ASP A 222 12.48 0.33 -0.60
CA ASP A 222 13.76 -0.18 -1.08
C ASP A 222 14.19 -1.45 -0.31
N ASN A 223 13.84 -1.61 0.97
CA ASN A 223 14.09 -2.85 1.72
C ASN A 223 13.30 -4.08 1.20
N PHE A 224 12.24 -3.86 0.40
CA PHE A 224 11.54 -4.91 -0.35
C PHE A 224 12.15 -5.15 -1.74
N ASP A 225 13.34 -4.59 -2.01
CA ASP A 225 14.02 -4.61 -3.31
C ASP A 225 13.15 -4.00 -4.43
N LYS A 226 12.37 -2.97 -4.08
CA LYS A 226 11.42 -2.31 -5.00
C LYS A 226 11.73 -0.85 -5.16
N ARG A 227 11.42 -0.33 -6.35
CA ARG A 227 11.48 1.11 -6.64
C ARG A 227 10.18 1.78 -6.27
N PHE A 228 10.22 3.09 -6.11
CA PHE A 228 9.06 3.89 -5.71
C PHE A 228 8.67 4.90 -6.79
N TRP A 229 7.37 5.11 -6.99
CA TRP A 229 6.79 6.19 -7.77
C TRP A 229 5.87 7.03 -6.88
N SER A 230 6.30 8.25 -6.58
CA SER A 230 5.52 9.23 -5.83
C SER A 230 4.37 9.76 -6.66
N TRP A 231 3.14 9.61 -6.19
CA TRP A 231 1.97 10.30 -6.73
C TRP A 231 1.74 11.67 -6.08
N ASN A 232 2.64 12.06 -5.18
CA ASN A 232 2.63 13.36 -4.52
C ASN A 232 3.31 14.41 -5.40
N PHE A 233 2.80 15.63 -5.37
CA PHE A 233 3.40 16.78 -6.02
C PHE A 233 2.95 18.07 -5.29
N PRO A 234 3.87 19.01 -4.99
CA PRO A 234 3.55 20.24 -4.26
C PRO A 234 2.41 21.08 -4.86
N SER A 235 2.22 21.06 -6.17
CA SER A 235 1.13 21.82 -6.80
C SER A 235 -0.28 21.28 -6.50
N ASN A 236 -0.44 20.08 -5.94
CA ASN A 236 -1.76 19.55 -5.53
C ASN A 236 -2.34 20.32 -4.32
N THR A 237 -1.48 20.94 -3.52
CA THR A 237 -1.85 21.55 -2.24
C THR A 237 -2.07 23.06 -2.31
N ASN A 238 -1.99 23.64 -3.51
CA ASN A 238 -1.99 25.09 -3.74
C ASN A 238 -3.39 25.70 -3.94
N PHE A 239 -4.46 24.91 -3.82
CA PHE A 239 -5.80 25.36 -4.23
C PHE A 239 -6.56 26.17 -3.16
N GLU A 240 -6.11 26.18 -1.90
CA GLU A 240 -6.85 26.87 -0.82
C GLU A 240 -6.31 28.26 -0.43
N SER A 241 -5.07 28.61 -0.75
CA SER A 241 -4.42 29.83 -0.18
C SER A 241 -4.70 31.13 -0.92
N GLY A 242 -5.17 31.09 -2.17
CA GLY A 242 -5.46 32.29 -2.98
C GLY A 242 -4.24 33.18 -3.32
N ASP A 243 -3.04 32.87 -2.80
CA ASP A 243 -1.78 33.52 -3.10
C ASP A 243 -0.89 32.56 -3.88
N ALA A 244 -0.61 32.89 -5.14
CA ALA A 244 0.21 32.08 -6.03
C ALA A 244 1.67 31.92 -5.55
N ASN A 245 2.12 32.73 -4.57
CA ASN A 245 3.47 32.68 -4.02
C ASN A 245 3.57 31.93 -2.68
N THR A 246 2.44 31.49 -2.13
CA THR A 246 2.37 30.84 -0.82
C THR A 246 1.60 29.53 -0.95
N LEU A 247 2.30 28.40 -0.86
CA LEU A 247 1.63 27.10 -0.72
C LEU A 247 0.81 27.08 0.58
N GLY A 248 -0.23 26.26 0.66
CA GLY A 248 -1.17 26.15 1.79
C GLY A 248 -0.56 25.90 3.19
N PHE A 249 0.77 25.77 3.31
CA PHE A 249 1.53 25.53 4.55
C PHE A 249 2.39 26.72 5.00
N GLY A 250 2.18 27.91 4.41
CA GLY A 250 2.99 29.09 4.74
C GLY A 250 4.42 29.01 4.20
N MET A 251 4.68 28.12 3.24
CA MET A 251 5.95 28.09 2.52
C MET A 251 6.03 29.25 1.54
N PRO A 252 7.07 30.11 1.63
CA PRO A 252 7.25 31.24 0.73
C PRO A 252 7.94 30.80 -0.58
N LEU A 253 7.53 29.66 -1.15
CA LEU A 253 8.05 29.17 -2.43
C LEU A 253 6.94 29.21 -3.48
N ALA A 254 7.31 29.66 -4.68
CA ALA A 254 6.50 29.43 -5.85
C ALA A 254 6.35 27.92 -6.12
N ALA A 255 5.23 27.51 -6.72
CA ALA A 255 4.91 26.10 -6.93
C ALA A 255 6.00 25.37 -7.74
N ASP A 256 6.63 26.00 -8.73
CA ASP A 256 7.67 25.38 -9.54
C ASP A 256 8.99 25.16 -8.78
N GLU A 257 9.38 26.07 -7.90
CA GLU A 257 10.54 25.89 -7.01
C GLU A 257 10.28 24.78 -5.99
N ALA A 258 9.06 24.68 -5.47
CA ALA A 258 8.67 23.59 -4.57
C ALA A 258 8.72 22.23 -5.29
N GLU A 259 8.24 22.13 -6.52
CA GLU A 259 8.32 20.92 -7.35
C GLU A 259 9.79 20.52 -7.60
N LYS A 260 10.69 21.46 -7.91
CA LYS A 260 12.13 21.18 -8.08
C LYS A 260 12.75 20.60 -6.80
N LEU A 261 12.43 21.17 -5.64
CA LEU A 261 12.89 20.66 -4.34
C LEU A 261 12.37 19.25 -4.08
N PHE A 262 11.07 19.03 -4.29
CA PHE A 262 10.44 17.72 -4.10
C PHE A 262 11.01 16.66 -5.04
N PHE A 263 11.29 17.02 -6.29
CA PHE A 263 11.92 16.13 -7.27
C PHE A 263 13.34 15.76 -6.87
N ALA A 264 14.14 16.74 -6.45
CA ALA A 264 15.50 16.48 -5.99
C ALA A 264 15.52 15.53 -4.78
N GLU A 265 14.64 15.75 -3.80
CA GLU A 265 14.47 14.86 -2.65
C GLU A 265 14.08 13.45 -3.09
N THR A 266 13.05 13.32 -3.93
CA THR A 266 12.54 12.02 -4.38
C THR A 266 13.57 11.26 -5.22
N PHE A 267 14.27 11.94 -6.14
CA PHE A 267 15.34 11.32 -6.94
C PHE A 267 16.53 10.90 -6.08
N SER A 268 16.87 11.65 -5.04
CA SER A 268 17.96 11.28 -4.12
C SER A 268 17.69 9.98 -3.36
N ALA A 269 16.41 9.65 -3.16
CA ALA A 269 15.98 8.39 -2.57
C ALA A 269 15.78 7.26 -3.60
N GLY A 270 16.16 7.47 -4.87
CA GLY A 270 16.06 6.47 -5.94
C GLY A 270 14.64 6.27 -6.48
N ALA A 271 13.75 7.22 -6.28
CA ALA A 271 12.34 7.14 -6.66
C ALA A 271 11.99 7.99 -7.90
N LEU A 272 10.78 7.81 -8.43
CA LEU A 272 10.18 8.63 -9.50
C LEU A 272 9.07 9.53 -8.94
N VAL A 273 8.68 10.56 -9.70
CA VAL A 273 7.71 11.57 -9.30
C VAL A 273 6.61 11.74 -10.34
N GLN A 274 5.40 12.03 -9.86
CA GLN A 274 4.33 12.66 -10.62
C GLN A 274 4.54 14.17 -10.65
N ASN A 275 3.96 14.85 -11.65
CA ASN A 275 3.88 16.31 -11.69
C ASN A 275 2.42 16.75 -11.72
N GLY A 276 2.17 18.01 -11.36
CA GLY A 276 0.80 18.54 -11.29
C GLY A 276 0.12 18.89 -12.62
N ILE A 277 0.72 18.57 -13.78
CA ILE A 277 0.07 18.84 -15.07
C ILE A 277 -0.68 17.58 -15.52
N ASN A 278 -1.99 17.57 -15.33
CA ASN A 278 -2.84 16.52 -15.86
C ASN A 278 -2.93 16.58 -17.40
N TRP A 279 -3.36 15.47 -18.01
CA TRP A 279 -3.43 15.32 -19.46
C TRP A 279 -4.42 16.31 -20.13
N VAL A 280 -5.50 16.68 -19.42
CA VAL A 280 -6.50 17.63 -19.92
C VAL A 280 -5.86 19.00 -20.07
N ASP A 281 -5.15 19.45 -19.05
CA ASP A 281 -4.43 20.72 -19.05
C ASP A 281 -3.32 20.74 -20.10
N PHE A 282 -2.59 19.64 -20.26
CA PHE A 282 -1.56 19.50 -21.30
C PHE A 282 -2.16 19.60 -22.72
N HIS A 283 -3.25 18.89 -23.00
CA HIS A 283 -3.81 18.81 -24.35
C HIS A 283 -4.78 19.94 -24.70
N ARG A 284 -5.57 20.44 -23.75
CA ARG A 284 -6.65 21.42 -24.00
C ARG A 284 -6.26 22.84 -23.62
N ASN A 285 -5.42 22.99 -22.59
CA ASN A 285 -5.08 24.30 -22.02
C ASN A 285 -3.64 24.72 -22.30
N ASP A 286 -2.92 23.96 -23.14
CA ASP A 286 -1.52 24.22 -23.53
C ASP A 286 -0.57 24.40 -22.33
N LYS A 287 -0.91 23.85 -21.14
CA LYS A 287 -0.02 23.92 -19.99
C LYS A 287 1.24 23.09 -20.28
N ARG A 288 2.41 23.65 -19.94
CA ARG A 288 3.72 23.03 -20.19
C ARG A 288 4.54 22.98 -18.92
N ILE A 289 5.38 21.96 -18.81
CA ILE A 289 6.30 21.69 -17.70
C ILE A 289 7.69 22.30 -17.94
N ASP A 290 7.81 23.36 -18.73
CA ASP A 290 9.11 23.82 -19.26
C ASP A 290 10.11 24.20 -18.17
N SER A 291 9.63 24.82 -17.07
CA SER A 291 10.44 25.22 -15.91
C SER A 291 11.00 24.03 -15.11
N ILE A 292 10.36 22.86 -15.19
CA ILE A 292 10.72 21.64 -14.43
C ILE A 292 11.17 20.49 -15.34
N ARG A 293 11.16 20.68 -16.66
CA ARG A 293 11.47 19.65 -17.67
C ARG A 293 12.86 19.04 -17.47
N SER A 294 13.86 19.88 -17.20
CA SER A 294 15.24 19.43 -16.99
C SER A 294 15.36 18.50 -15.78
N PHE A 295 14.58 18.75 -14.71
CA PHE A 295 14.53 17.90 -13.53
C PHE A 295 13.86 16.56 -13.84
N LEU A 296 12.70 16.57 -14.51
CA LEU A 296 12.02 15.33 -14.88
C LEU A 296 12.83 14.43 -15.83
N GLN A 297 13.68 15.04 -16.66
CA GLN A 297 14.61 14.31 -17.54
C GLN A 297 15.91 13.90 -16.85
N PHE A 298 16.19 14.39 -15.63
CA PHE A 298 17.44 14.16 -14.93
C PHE A 298 17.72 12.67 -14.70
N PRO A 299 16.77 11.83 -14.21
CA PRO A 299 17.04 10.42 -13.99
C PRO A 299 17.41 9.66 -15.27
N ALA A 300 16.68 9.92 -16.36
CA ALA A 300 16.94 9.27 -17.65
C ALA A 300 18.27 9.71 -18.27
N ARG A 301 18.69 10.98 -18.07
CA ARG A 301 19.94 11.52 -18.61
C ARG A 301 21.17 11.19 -17.77
N ASN A 302 20.98 10.85 -16.51
CA ASN A 302 22.05 10.59 -15.54
C ASN A 302 21.85 9.24 -14.85
N SER A 303 21.42 8.22 -15.61
CA SER A 303 21.04 6.90 -15.06
C SER A 303 22.15 6.22 -14.26
N SER A 304 23.42 6.57 -14.49
CA SER A 304 24.58 6.09 -13.73
C SER A 304 24.64 6.59 -12.28
N LEU A 305 23.85 7.60 -11.92
CA LEU A 305 23.76 8.12 -10.54
C LEU A 305 22.73 7.35 -9.69
N PHE A 306 22.00 6.41 -10.28
CA PHE A 306 20.94 5.65 -9.64
C PHE A 306 21.34 4.16 -9.54
N ASN A 307 20.64 3.40 -8.68
CA ASN A 307 20.92 1.98 -8.42
C ASN A 307 22.35 1.71 -7.90
N LEU A 308 22.83 2.56 -6.99
CA LEU A 308 24.15 2.40 -6.38
C LEU A 308 24.11 1.30 -5.29
N ASN A 309 25.14 0.45 -5.24
CA ASN A 309 25.23 -0.67 -4.30
C ASN A 309 25.81 -0.28 -2.93
N ALA A 310 25.52 0.92 -2.43
CA ALA A 310 26.05 1.41 -1.15
C ALA A 310 24.99 1.26 -0.06
N TYR A 311 25.32 0.54 1.00
CA TYR A 311 24.53 0.54 2.23
C TYR A 311 24.81 1.81 3.02
N GLY A 312 23.80 2.28 3.75
CA GLY A 312 23.98 3.28 4.79
C GLY A 312 24.91 2.76 5.89
N GLN A 313 25.49 3.68 6.65
CA GLN A 313 26.30 3.31 7.83
C GLN A 313 25.43 2.68 8.93
N PHE A 314 24.20 3.17 9.06
CA PHE A 314 23.24 2.77 10.09
C PHE A 314 22.03 2.07 9.46
N ALA A 315 21.27 1.35 10.28
CA ALA A 315 19.92 0.95 9.93
C ALA A 315 18.91 1.41 10.98
N ILE A 316 17.67 1.61 10.57
CA ILE A 316 16.52 1.77 11.47
C ILE A 316 15.60 0.58 11.30
N LEU A 317 15.24 -0.10 12.39
CA LEU A 317 14.29 -1.19 12.36
C LEU A 317 12.85 -0.66 12.39
N LEU A 318 12.04 -1.03 11.40
CA LEU A 318 10.59 -0.92 11.44
C LEU A 318 9.99 -2.30 11.78
N SER A 319 9.21 -2.36 12.87
CA SER A 319 8.46 -3.57 13.25
C SER A 319 7.03 -3.49 12.76
N GLU A 320 6.66 -4.38 11.83
CA GLU A 320 5.29 -4.47 11.33
C GLU A 320 4.31 -4.99 12.39
N ILE A 321 4.79 -5.77 13.38
CA ILE A 321 3.96 -6.18 14.52
C ILE A 321 3.60 -4.94 15.35
N GLY A 322 4.58 -4.07 15.60
CA GLY A 322 4.37 -2.80 16.30
C GLY A 322 3.40 -1.87 15.55
N GLU A 323 3.43 -1.86 14.21
CA GLU A 323 2.46 -1.10 13.41
C GLU A 323 1.01 -1.56 13.60
N VAL A 324 0.78 -2.77 14.13
CA VAL A 324 -0.56 -3.31 14.41
C VAL A 324 -0.92 -3.12 15.87
N GLU A 325 -0.01 -3.48 16.76
CA GLU A 325 -0.29 -3.56 18.21
C GLU A 325 -0.07 -2.20 18.91
N ASP A 326 0.72 -1.30 18.34
CA ASP A 326 1.08 0.01 18.91
C ASP A 326 1.16 1.10 17.84
N VAL A 327 0.11 1.17 17.02
CA VAL A 327 -0.04 2.11 15.89
C VAL A 327 0.36 3.54 16.27
N GLY A 328 -0.04 3.99 17.46
CA GLY A 328 0.17 5.35 17.96
C GLY A 328 1.61 5.71 18.33
N ALA A 329 2.51 4.72 18.46
CA ALA A 329 3.89 4.97 18.88
C ALA A 329 4.94 4.37 17.95
N THR A 330 4.71 3.21 17.32
CA THR A 330 5.70 2.59 16.43
C THR A 330 6.00 3.47 15.21
N ASN A 331 4.98 3.86 14.44
CA ASN A 331 5.19 4.66 13.22
C ASN A 331 5.73 6.07 13.52
N PRO A 332 5.21 6.82 14.52
CA PRO A 332 5.79 8.09 14.89
C PRO A 332 7.24 8.00 15.35
N SER A 333 7.62 6.96 16.11
CA SER A 333 8.99 6.77 16.58
C SER A 333 9.95 6.41 15.45
N PHE A 334 9.51 5.51 14.55
CA PHE A 334 10.25 5.16 13.34
C PHE A 334 10.50 6.38 12.44
N ASN A 335 9.44 7.14 12.14
CA ASN A 335 9.54 8.35 11.34
C ASN A 335 10.43 9.40 12.03
N GLY A 336 10.30 9.59 13.35
CA GLY A 336 11.12 10.51 14.12
C GLY A 336 12.62 10.17 14.07
N ALA A 337 12.97 8.89 14.19
CA ALA A 337 14.36 8.44 14.04
C ALA A 337 14.88 8.65 12.62
N SER A 338 14.05 8.37 11.61
CA SER A 338 14.35 8.59 10.19
C SER A 338 14.63 10.06 9.89
N TYR A 339 13.82 10.98 10.43
CA TYR A 339 14.04 12.43 10.29
C TYR A 339 15.30 12.87 11.04
N LEU A 340 15.51 12.43 12.28
CA LEU A 340 16.71 12.76 13.05
C LEU A 340 18.00 12.38 12.31
N LEU A 341 18.09 11.15 11.78
CA LEU A 341 19.27 10.70 11.05
C LEU A 341 19.46 11.49 9.74
N SER A 342 18.36 11.84 9.06
CA SER A 342 18.40 12.67 7.86
C SER A 342 18.91 14.09 8.16
N ASP A 343 18.46 14.71 9.25
CA ASP A 343 18.88 16.05 9.70
C ASP A 343 20.37 16.07 10.11
N LEU A 344 20.85 14.98 10.70
CA LEU A 344 22.27 14.77 11.02
C LEU A 344 23.14 14.44 9.79
N GLN A 345 22.52 14.28 8.61
CA GLN A 345 23.16 13.85 7.36
C GLN A 345 23.84 12.48 7.49
N TRP A 346 23.33 11.63 8.38
CA TRP A 346 23.81 10.26 8.52
C TRP A 346 23.09 9.37 7.51
N THR A 347 23.86 8.61 6.76
CA THR A 347 23.29 7.64 5.81
C THR A 347 22.75 6.45 6.58
N TYR A 348 21.50 6.09 6.33
CA TYR A 348 20.85 4.95 6.95
C TYR A 348 19.98 4.21 5.96
N ASP A 349 19.76 2.93 6.20
CA ASP A 349 18.75 2.13 5.51
C ASP A 349 17.64 1.70 6.48
N VAL A 350 16.57 1.15 5.94
CA VAL A 350 15.48 0.58 6.74
C VAL A 350 15.62 -0.93 6.75
N LEU A 351 15.50 -1.53 7.93
CA LEU A 351 15.30 -2.96 8.09
C LEU A 351 13.86 -3.22 8.50
N PHE A 352 13.19 -4.12 7.82
CA PHE A 352 11.78 -4.43 8.07
C PHE A 352 11.64 -5.79 8.76
N ALA A 353 11.15 -5.78 10.00
CA ALA A 353 10.75 -6.98 10.74
C ALA A 353 9.29 -7.29 10.40
N ALA A 354 9.07 -8.32 9.59
CA ALA A 354 7.75 -8.67 9.09
C ALA A 354 6.86 -9.29 10.17
N HIS A 355 5.55 -9.09 10.05
CA HIS A 355 4.59 -9.81 10.86
C HIS A 355 4.53 -11.30 10.44
N PRO A 356 4.65 -12.28 11.35
CA PRO A 356 4.63 -13.71 11.02
C PRO A 356 3.35 -14.18 10.31
N ASP A 357 2.18 -13.64 10.67
CA ASP A 357 0.91 -13.93 10.00
C ASP A 357 0.71 -13.21 8.64
N ARG A 358 1.76 -12.64 8.02
CA ARG A 358 1.67 -11.92 6.73
C ARG A 358 2.65 -12.48 5.73
N ARG A 359 2.35 -12.30 4.43
CA ARG A 359 3.20 -12.71 3.29
C ARG A 359 3.74 -14.14 3.47
N GLU A 360 2.83 -15.06 3.82
CA GLU A 360 3.11 -16.49 4.03
C GLU A 360 4.19 -16.78 5.09
N GLY A 361 4.39 -15.87 6.04
CA GLY A 361 5.37 -16.01 7.12
C GLY A 361 6.80 -15.67 6.72
N SER A 362 7.01 -15.12 5.52
CA SER A 362 8.34 -14.67 5.10
C SER A 362 8.77 -13.44 5.89
N ASP A 363 9.78 -13.62 6.75
CA ASP A 363 10.48 -12.48 7.35
C ASP A 363 11.48 -11.88 6.36
N LEU A 364 11.55 -10.55 6.35
CA LEU A 364 12.50 -9.79 5.54
C LEU A 364 13.74 -9.39 6.34
N LEU A 365 13.67 -9.48 7.67
CA LEU A 365 14.81 -9.31 8.55
C LEU A 365 15.63 -10.60 8.52
N THR A 366 16.94 -10.44 8.33
CA THR A 366 17.89 -11.56 8.43
C THR A 366 19.14 -11.10 9.15
N LEU A 367 19.85 -12.03 9.79
CA LEU A 367 21.15 -11.74 10.40
C LEU A 367 22.15 -11.17 9.37
N ALA A 368 22.14 -11.70 8.15
CA ALA A 368 23.00 -11.23 7.07
C ALA A 368 22.70 -9.78 6.63
N LYS A 369 21.46 -9.32 6.78
CA LYS A 369 21.13 -7.90 6.58
C LYS A 369 21.62 -7.06 7.76
N LEU A 370 21.38 -7.49 9.00
CA LEU A 370 21.83 -6.78 10.21
C LEU A 370 23.34 -6.54 10.22
N GLN A 371 24.12 -7.56 9.86
CA GLN A 371 25.59 -7.53 9.85
C GLN A 371 26.22 -6.57 8.83
N LYS A 372 25.43 -5.89 7.99
CA LYS A 372 25.92 -4.87 7.05
C LYS A 372 26.11 -3.50 7.69
N TYR A 373 25.56 -3.28 8.88
CA TYR A 373 25.49 -1.96 9.52
C TYR A 373 26.34 -1.91 10.78
N ASP A 374 26.88 -0.72 11.09
CA ASP A 374 27.65 -0.49 12.32
C ASP A 374 26.74 -0.46 13.55
N ALA A 375 25.52 0.08 13.38
CA ALA A 375 24.48 0.07 14.41
C ALA A 375 23.08 -0.01 13.79
N VAL A 376 22.15 -0.61 14.54
CA VAL A 376 20.74 -0.75 14.16
C VAL A 376 19.88 -0.08 15.23
N VAL A 377 19.29 1.06 14.90
CA VAL A 377 18.42 1.83 15.80
C VAL A 377 17.06 1.14 15.92
N LEU A 378 16.60 0.94 17.16
CA LEU A 378 15.34 0.26 17.50
C LEU A 378 14.27 1.22 18.06
N PRO A 379 13.68 2.12 17.23
CA PRO A 379 12.73 3.11 17.72
C PRO A 379 11.39 2.46 18.10
N ASN A 380 11.10 2.40 19.40
CA ASN A 380 9.87 1.82 19.95
C ASN A 380 9.58 0.40 19.42
N SER A 381 10.61 -0.42 19.21
CA SER A 381 10.50 -1.81 18.74
C SER A 381 10.08 -2.77 19.86
N ARG A 382 8.96 -2.47 20.55
CA ARG A 382 8.46 -3.24 21.70
C ARG A 382 7.81 -4.58 21.32
N TYR A 383 7.41 -4.71 20.06
CA TYR A 383 6.69 -5.86 19.54
C TYR A 383 7.53 -6.51 18.45
N LEU A 384 8.01 -7.71 18.70
CA LEU A 384 8.83 -8.53 17.81
C LEU A 384 8.48 -10.00 18.06
N SER A 385 8.67 -10.87 17.07
CA SER A 385 8.61 -12.31 17.30
C SER A 385 9.86 -12.81 18.02
N ASP A 386 9.77 -14.00 18.63
CA ASP A 386 10.92 -14.65 19.26
C ASP A 386 12.09 -14.81 18.28
N SER A 387 11.80 -15.21 17.03
CA SER A 387 12.82 -15.33 15.97
C SER A 387 13.50 -14.00 15.63
N GLN A 388 12.78 -12.89 15.66
CA GLN A 388 13.35 -11.56 15.43
C GLN A 388 14.25 -11.12 16.60
N ILE A 389 13.85 -11.43 17.82
CA ILE A 389 14.65 -11.18 19.04
C ILE A 389 15.95 -12.01 19.00
N GLU A 390 15.88 -13.28 18.59
CA GLU A 390 17.05 -14.14 18.42
C GLU A 390 18.03 -13.56 17.39
N MET A 391 17.54 -13.07 16.24
CA MET A 391 18.38 -12.44 15.22
C MET A 391 19.09 -11.18 15.73
N LEU A 392 18.37 -10.30 16.44
CA LEU A 392 18.94 -9.08 17.04
C LEU A 392 19.98 -9.43 18.11
N THR A 393 19.69 -10.43 18.94
CA THR A 393 20.61 -10.94 19.96
C THR A 393 21.88 -11.50 19.33
N ALA A 394 21.76 -12.27 18.26
CA ALA A 394 22.90 -12.81 17.52
C ALA A 394 23.77 -11.70 16.91
N TYR A 395 23.15 -10.65 16.36
CA TYR A 395 23.86 -9.48 15.84
C TYR A 395 24.64 -8.75 16.95
N ALA A 396 24.02 -8.49 18.10
CA ALA A 396 24.70 -7.87 19.24
C ALA A 396 25.86 -8.72 19.77
N ASN A 397 25.67 -10.04 19.89
CA ASN A 397 26.72 -10.98 20.31
C ASN A 397 27.90 -11.05 19.33
N ALA A 398 27.67 -10.74 18.06
CA ALA A 398 28.72 -10.65 17.03
C ALA A 398 29.46 -9.30 17.04
N GLY A 399 29.17 -8.40 17.99
CA GLY A 399 29.79 -7.08 18.13
C GLY A 399 29.00 -5.93 17.48
N GLY A 400 27.81 -6.20 16.95
CA GLY A 400 26.90 -5.17 16.47
C GLY A 400 26.34 -4.30 17.60
N THR A 401 25.98 -3.05 17.27
CA THR A 401 25.34 -2.12 18.24
C THR A 401 23.84 -2.04 17.96
N LEU A 402 23.02 -2.20 19.00
CA LEU A 402 21.56 -1.99 18.98
C LEU A 402 21.20 -0.71 19.74
#